data_AF-A0A1P8YQJ4-F1
#
_entry.id   AF-A0A1P8YQJ4-F1
#
_cell.length_a   1.000
_cell.length_b   1.000
_cell.length_c   1.000
_cell.angle_alpha   90.00
_cell.angle_beta   90.00
_cell.angle_gamma   90.00
#
_symmetry.space_group_name_H-M   'P 1'
#
loop_
_entity.id
_entity.type
_entity.pdbx_description
1 polymer ?
#
loop_
_entity_poly.entity_id
_entity_poly.type
_entity_poly.pdbx_seq_one_letter_code
_entity_poly.pdbx_strand_id
1 'polypeptide(L)'
;MQGRAAPLPLVRDDSGTALVGLASITGPEGGELVGETYADSTRLFSGTVRSVRVAPTLEAPGVRATVGRGWGFLGPRWTGARAVQTGSTAAVVTRDGVTTPRSLKRCSFYRHPQDWLLVR
;
A
#
# COMPACT_ATOMS: atom_id res chain seq x y z
N MET A 1 -32.42 -1.28 -13.01
CA MET A 1 -31.16 -0.73 -12.45
C MET A 1 -30.43 0.00 -13.56
N GLN A 2 -30.37 1.34 -13.53
CA GLN A 2 -29.49 2.11 -14.41
C GLN A 2 -28.28 2.54 -13.59
N GLY A 3 -27.17 1.80 -13.67
CA GLY A 3 -25.95 2.18 -12.97
C GLY A 3 -25.12 3.16 -13.79
N ARG A 4 -24.62 4.24 -13.17
CA ARG A 4 -23.76 5.23 -13.84
C ARG A 4 -22.30 4.95 -13.52
N ALA A 5 -21.47 4.80 -14.55
CA ALA A 5 -20.03 4.66 -14.39
C ALA A 5 -19.39 5.98 -13.95
N ALA A 6 -18.57 5.94 -12.90
CA ALA A 6 -17.78 7.08 -12.43
C ALA A 6 -16.28 6.70 -12.37
N PRO A 7 -15.37 7.55 -12.89
CA PRO A 7 -13.93 7.31 -12.81
C PRO A 7 -13.45 7.48 -11.37
N LEU A 8 -12.59 6.57 -10.93
CA LEU A 8 -11.92 6.63 -9.62
C LEU A 8 -10.44 6.24 -9.76
N PRO A 9 -9.55 6.64 -8.84
CA PRO A 9 -8.17 6.18 -8.88
C PRO A 9 -8.08 4.65 -8.81
N LEU A 10 -7.38 4.06 -9.78
CA LEU A 10 -7.00 2.66 -9.76
C LEU A 10 -5.59 2.55 -9.18
N VAL A 11 -5.42 1.75 -8.14
CA VAL A 11 -4.11 1.42 -7.59
C VAL A 11 -3.74 0.00 -8.00
N ARG A 12 -2.50 -0.18 -8.46
CA ARG A 12 -1.94 -1.49 -8.77
C ARG A 12 -0.63 -1.71 -8.04
N ASP A 13 -0.26 -2.97 -7.88
CA ASP A 13 1.08 -3.35 -7.47
C ASP A 13 1.96 -3.71 -8.68
N ASP A 14 3.25 -3.99 -8.42
CA ASP A 14 4.21 -4.43 -9.43
C ASP A 14 3.95 -5.83 -10.01
N SER A 15 3.07 -6.63 -9.39
CA SER A 15 2.56 -7.87 -10.00
C SER A 15 1.45 -7.62 -11.02
N GLY A 16 0.99 -6.38 -11.15
CA GLY A 16 -0.16 -6.00 -11.99
C GLY A 16 -1.52 -6.23 -11.33
N THR A 17 -1.53 -6.62 -10.05
CA THR A 17 -2.75 -6.85 -9.28
C THR A 17 -3.35 -5.52 -8.83
N ALA A 18 -4.66 -5.34 -8.97
CA ALA A 18 -5.36 -4.16 -8.47
C ALA A 18 -5.53 -4.24 -6.94
N LEU A 19 -5.32 -3.11 -6.27
CA LEU A 19 -5.61 -2.94 -4.85
C LEU A 19 -6.92 -2.15 -4.69
N VAL A 20 -7.90 -2.75 -4.01
CA VAL A 20 -9.24 -2.18 -3.80
C VAL A 20 -9.35 -1.53 -2.42
N GLY A 21 -8.87 -2.20 -1.38
CA GLY A 21 -9.03 -1.80 0.01
C GLY A 21 -7.72 -1.46 0.70
N LEU A 22 -6.96 -2.49 1.08
CA LEU A 22 -5.78 -2.34 1.93
C LEU A 22 -4.74 -3.40 1.61
N ALA A 23 -3.50 -2.94 1.47
CA ALA A 23 -2.32 -3.78 1.52
C ALA A 23 -1.61 -3.61 2.86
N SER A 24 -1.22 -4.72 3.49
CA SER A 24 -0.33 -4.76 4.64
C SER A 24 0.99 -5.41 4.24
N ILE A 25 2.09 -4.81 4.68
CA ILE A 25 3.45 -5.29 4.44
C ILE A 25 4.09 -5.53 5.81
N THR A 26 4.46 -6.78 6.08
CA THR A 26 5.09 -7.21 7.35
C THR A 26 6.37 -8.00 7.06
N GLY A 27 7.09 -8.37 8.11
CA GLY A 27 8.07 -9.44 8.01
C GLY A 27 7.41 -10.82 7.83
N PRO A 28 8.20 -11.88 7.65
CA PRO A 28 7.74 -13.27 7.65
C PRO A 28 6.95 -13.59 8.92
N GLU A 29 5.96 -14.49 8.81
CA GLU A 29 5.15 -14.95 9.95
C GLU A 29 4.44 -13.81 10.73
N GLY A 30 4.20 -12.67 10.08
CA GLY A 30 3.60 -11.49 10.71
C GLY A 30 4.55 -10.72 11.64
N GLY A 31 5.85 -11.04 11.60
CA GLY A 31 6.89 -10.36 12.36
C GLY A 31 7.23 -8.96 11.84
N GLU A 32 8.28 -8.38 12.42
CA GLU A 32 8.71 -7.03 12.06
C GLU A 32 9.27 -6.96 10.64
N LEU A 33 8.92 -5.87 9.95
CA LEU A 33 9.44 -5.54 8.64
C LEU A 33 10.77 -4.81 8.80
N VAL A 34 11.85 -5.41 8.30
CA VAL A 34 13.18 -4.80 8.20
C VAL A 34 13.40 -4.29 6.78
N GLY A 35 13.69 -3.01 6.63
CA GLY A 35 13.92 -2.39 5.33
C GLY A 35 13.67 -0.89 5.31
N GLU A 36 13.09 -0.40 4.23
CA GLU A 36 12.73 0.99 4.05
C GLU A 36 11.50 1.14 3.18
N THR A 37 10.79 2.25 3.32
CA THR A 37 9.65 2.57 2.46
C THR A 37 9.62 4.04 2.12
N TYR A 38 9.38 4.30 0.84
CA TYR A 38 9.21 5.62 0.27
C TYR A 38 7.80 5.78 -0.28
N ALA A 39 7.23 6.97 -0.13
CA ALA A 39 6.00 7.42 -0.75
C ALA A 39 6.37 8.65 -1.61
N ASP A 40 6.42 8.47 -2.93
CA ASP A 40 7.15 9.35 -3.86
C ASP A 40 8.58 9.64 -3.34
N SER A 41 8.91 10.91 -3.06
CA SER A 41 10.20 11.34 -2.49
C SER A 41 10.25 11.29 -0.96
N THR A 42 9.13 11.00 -0.29
CA THR A 42 9.05 11.01 1.18
C THR A 42 9.43 9.65 1.74
N ARG A 43 10.52 9.58 2.53
CA ARG A 43 10.89 8.36 3.26
C ARG A 43 10.00 8.20 4.50
N LEU A 44 9.15 7.17 4.51
CA LEU A 44 8.26 6.88 5.65
C LEU A 44 9.01 6.22 6.81
N PHE A 45 9.97 5.33 6.50
CA PHE A 45 10.90 4.75 7.47
C PHE A 45 12.13 4.14 6.78
N SER A 46 13.16 3.89 7.58
CA SER A 46 14.30 3.01 7.30
C SER A 46 14.69 2.33 8.62
N GLY A 47 15.03 1.04 8.60
CA GLY A 47 15.25 0.21 9.78
C GLY A 47 14.14 -0.82 9.98
N THR A 48 13.63 -0.94 11.22
CA THR A 48 12.65 -1.97 11.60
C THR A 48 11.33 -1.34 12.06
N VAL A 49 10.21 -1.83 11.54
CA VAL A 49 8.85 -1.39 11.90
C VAL A 49 7.91 -2.58 11.97
N ARG A 50 6.77 -2.45 12.67
CA ARG A 50 5.79 -3.55 12.75
C ARG A 50 5.15 -3.87 11.40
N SER A 51 4.81 -2.83 10.65
CA SER A 51 4.15 -2.97 9.35
C SER A 51 4.15 -1.67 8.57
N VAL A 52 4.03 -1.76 7.24
CA VAL A 52 3.53 -0.69 6.39
C VAL A 52 2.12 -1.04 5.93
N ARG A 53 1.25 -0.04 5.84
CA ARG A 53 -0.06 -0.16 5.22
C ARG A 53 -0.17 0.77 4.04
N VAL A 54 -0.75 0.29 2.94
CA VAL A 54 -0.99 1.06 1.71
C VAL A 54 -2.46 0.91 1.34
N ALA A 55 -3.12 2.01 0.97
CA ALA A 55 -4.52 2.00 0.55
C ALA A 55 -4.74 2.94 -0.64
N PRO A 56 -5.70 2.65 -1.53
CA PRO A 56 -6.24 3.63 -2.44
C PRO A 56 -6.90 4.79 -1.69
N THR A 57 -6.95 5.95 -2.33
CA THR A 57 -7.71 7.11 -1.87
C THR A 57 -8.33 7.84 -3.05
N LEU A 58 -9.46 8.49 -2.83
CA LEU A 58 -10.09 9.35 -3.85
C LEU A 58 -9.35 10.69 -4.00
N GLU A 59 -8.63 11.10 -2.96
CA GLU A 59 -7.83 12.31 -2.97
C GLU A 59 -6.56 12.13 -3.79
N ALA A 60 -6.14 13.17 -4.51
CA ALA A 60 -4.85 13.17 -5.17
C ALA A 60 -3.73 12.97 -4.13
N PRO A 61 -2.72 12.12 -4.40
CA PRO A 61 -2.39 11.57 -5.71
C PRO A 61 -2.92 10.14 -5.97
N GLY A 62 -3.85 9.64 -5.16
CA GLY A 62 -4.58 8.37 -5.37
C GLY A 62 -4.05 7.17 -4.58
N VAL A 63 -2.82 7.23 -4.05
CA VAL A 63 -2.27 6.24 -3.11
C VAL A 63 -1.99 6.93 -1.78
N ARG A 64 -2.19 6.23 -0.67
CA ARG A 64 -1.71 6.66 0.64
C ARG A 64 -1.04 5.51 1.38
N ALA A 65 -0.02 5.83 2.18
CA ALA A 65 0.66 4.86 3.02
C ALA A 65 0.87 5.36 4.44
N THR A 66 0.99 4.43 5.37
CA THR A 66 1.28 4.71 6.78
C THR A 66 2.15 3.61 7.36
N VAL A 67 2.93 3.96 8.37
CA VAL A 67 3.80 3.02 9.09
C VAL A 67 3.17 2.73 10.45
N GLY A 68 3.01 1.45 10.78
CA GLY A 68 2.60 1.01 12.10
C GLY A 68 3.75 1.19 13.09
N ARG A 69 3.82 2.36 13.73
CA ARG A 69 4.78 2.64 14.82
C ARG A 69 4.07 2.52 16.17
N GLY A 70 4.11 1.33 16.79
CA GLY A 70 3.77 1.12 18.21
C GLY A 70 2.38 1.60 18.69
N TRP A 71 2.13 1.44 20.00
CA TRP A 71 0.87 1.73 20.68
C TRP A 71 0.81 3.22 21.06
N GLY A 72 0.33 4.07 20.15
CA GLY A 72 0.02 5.48 20.42
C GLY A 72 -1.48 5.74 20.34
N PHE A 73 -1.98 6.68 21.14
CA PHE A 73 -3.39 7.09 21.19
C PHE A 73 -3.83 7.90 19.95
N LEU A 74 -2.87 8.31 19.11
CA LEU A 74 -3.12 9.01 17.86
C LEU A 74 -3.25 7.97 16.73
N GLY A 75 -4.32 8.07 15.96
CA GLY A 75 -4.58 7.20 14.82
C GLY A 75 -3.47 7.24 13.75
N PRO A 76 -3.53 6.36 12.73
CA PRO A 76 -2.48 6.25 11.72
C PRO A 76 -2.29 7.57 10.96
N ARG A 77 -1.04 8.04 10.90
CA ARG A 77 -0.66 9.19 10.08
C ARG A 77 -0.42 8.73 8.65
N TRP A 78 -1.35 9.05 7.76
CA TRP A 78 -1.27 8.72 6.34
C TRP A 78 -0.47 9.77 5.56
N THR A 79 0.28 9.30 4.57
CA THR A 79 1.02 10.11 3.60
C THR A 79 0.50 9.78 2.22
N GLY A 80 -0.04 10.77 1.50
CA GLY A 80 -0.46 10.63 0.10
C GLY A 80 0.73 10.61 -0.86
N ALA A 81 0.66 9.80 -1.91
CA ALA A 81 1.68 9.67 -2.95
C ALA A 81 1.08 9.14 -4.26
N ARG A 82 1.85 9.20 -5.35
CA ARG A 82 1.52 8.49 -6.60
C ARG A 82 2.00 7.06 -6.55
N ALA A 83 3.13 6.82 -5.87
CA ALA A 83 3.70 5.50 -5.70
C ALA A 83 4.26 5.32 -4.28
N VAL A 84 4.17 4.09 -3.79
CA VAL A 84 4.77 3.62 -2.55
C VAL A 84 5.67 2.45 -2.89
N GLN A 85 6.92 2.51 -2.47
CA GLN A 85 7.91 1.48 -2.73
C GLN A 85 8.52 1.02 -1.42
N THR A 86 8.56 -0.30 -1.22
CA THR A 86 9.16 -0.92 -0.06
C THR A 86 10.30 -1.81 -0.51
N GLY A 87 11.51 -1.52 -0.02
CA GLY A 87 12.65 -2.43 -0.08
C GLY A 87 12.79 -3.14 1.27
N SER A 88 13.00 -4.45 1.27
CA SER A 88 13.12 -5.22 2.50
C SER A 88 14.03 -6.42 2.32
N THR A 89 14.62 -6.91 3.42
CA THR A 89 15.30 -8.20 3.43
C THR A 89 14.31 -9.35 3.16
N ALA A 90 13.09 -9.25 3.72
CA ALA A 90 12.00 -10.19 3.52
C ALA A 90 10.66 -9.52 3.88
N ALA A 91 9.87 -9.14 2.88
CA ALA A 91 8.54 -8.60 3.05
C ALA A 91 7.47 -9.63 2.68
N VAL A 92 6.44 -9.77 3.51
CA VAL A 92 5.20 -10.49 3.18
C VAL A 92 4.12 -9.45 2.92
N VAL A 93 3.50 -9.53 1.74
CA VAL A 93 2.47 -8.58 1.32
C VAL A 93 1.12 -9.27 1.32
N THR A 94 0.17 -8.72 2.07
CA THR A 94 -1.24 -9.16 2.07
C THR A 94 -2.08 -8.05 1.45
N ARG A 95 -2.72 -8.30 0.31
CA ARG A 95 -3.54 -7.33 -0.43
C ARG A 95 -4.97 -7.81 -0.45
N ASP A 96 -5.88 -7.03 0.12
CA ASP A 96 -7.31 -7.39 0.14
C ASP A 96 -7.56 -8.84 0.61
N GLY A 97 -6.79 -9.28 1.62
CA GLY A 97 -6.84 -10.63 2.19
C GLY A 97 -6.00 -11.70 1.46
N VAL A 98 -5.41 -11.39 0.31
CA VAL A 98 -4.57 -12.32 -0.46
C VAL A 98 -3.09 -12.08 -0.18
N THR A 99 -2.44 -13.08 0.43
CA THR A 99 -1.03 -13.03 0.81
C THR A 99 -0.12 -13.54 -0.31
N THR A 100 1.03 -12.90 -0.51
CA THR A 100 2.07 -13.40 -1.41
C THR A 100 2.56 -14.78 -0.98
N PRO A 101 2.78 -15.72 -1.92
CA PRO A 101 3.19 -17.09 -1.57
C PRO A 101 4.62 -17.19 -1.04
N ARG A 102 5.44 -16.17 -1.28
CA ARG A 102 6.84 -16.08 -0.85
C ARG A 102 7.15 -14.66 -0.38
N SER A 103 8.16 -14.53 0.47
CA SER A 103 8.69 -13.22 0.83
C SER A 103 9.32 -12.53 -0.37
N LEU A 104 9.17 -11.21 -0.42
CA LEU A 104 9.65 -10.34 -1.48
C LEU A 104 10.78 -9.45 -0.95
N LYS A 105 11.78 -9.19 -1.79
CA LYS A 105 12.83 -8.19 -1.51
C LYS A 105 12.38 -6.77 -1.79
N ARG A 106 11.37 -6.63 -2.65
CA ARG A 106 10.77 -5.37 -3.06
C ARG A 106 9.30 -5.59 -3.37
N CYS A 107 8.47 -4.62 -3.02
CA CYS A 107 7.14 -4.48 -3.57
C CYS A 107 6.84 -3.01 -3.78
N SER A 108 5.90 -2.71 -4.66
CA SER A 108 5.46 -1.34 -4.92
C SER A 108 3.98 -1.28 -5.22
N PHE A 109 3.37 -0.16 -4.89
CA PHE A 109 1.97 0.18 -5.17
C PHE A 109 1.94 1.55 -5.84
N TYR A 110 1.15 1.71 -6.90
CA TYR A 110 1.12 2.97 -7.66
C TYR A 110 -0.28 3.26 -8.18
N ARG A 111 -0.61 4.56 -8.32
CA ARG A 111 -1.77 5.01 -9.08
C ARG A 111 -1.52 4.69 -10.55
N HIS A 112 -2.36 3.84 -11.11
CA HIS A 112 -2.35 3.54 -12.53
C HIS A 112 -2.75 4.79 -13.33
N PRO A 113 -2.18 5.02 -14.54
CA PRO A 113 -2.52 6.20 -15.33
C PRO A 113 -4.00 6.26 -15.71
N GLN A 114 -4.60 5.10 -15.97
CA GLN A 114 -6.03 4.95 -16.23
C GLN A 114 -6.80 4.70 -14.94
N ASP A 115 -7.85 5.48 -14.72
CA ASP A 115 -8.83 5.25 -13.66
C ASP A 115 -9.70 4.02 -13.99
N TRP A 116 -10.14 3.29 -12.96
CA TRP A 116 -11.22 2.32 -13.12
C TRP A 116 -12.58 3.01 -13.13
N LEU A 117 -13.58 2.37 -13.74
CA LEU A 117 -14.95 2.83 -13.78
C LEU A 117 -15.78 2.06 -12.75
N LEU A 118 -16.14 2.72 -11.66
CA LEU A 118 -17.06 2.15 -10.68
C LEU A 118 -18.50 2.39 -11.12
N VAL A 119 -19.27 1.32 -11.24
CA VAL A 119 -20.72 1.39 -11.50
C VAL A 119 -21.45 1.34 -10.15
N ARG A 120 -22.28 2.34 -9.89
CA ARG A 120 -23.18 2.40 -8.73
C ARG A 120 -24.63 2.50 -9.20
#